data_AF-A0A1Y3AL93-F1
#
_entry.id   AF-A0A1Y3AL93-F1
#
_cell.length_a   1.000
_cell.length_b   1.000
_cell.length_c   1.000
_cell.angle_alpha   90.00
_cell.angle_beta   90.00
_cell.angle_gamma   90.00
#
_symmetry.space_group_name_H-M   'P 1'
#
loop_
_entity.id
_entity.type
_entity.pdbx_description
1 polymer ?
#
loop_
_entity_poly.entity_id
_entity_poly.type
_entity_poly.pdbx_seq_one_letter_code
_entity_poly.pdbx_strand_id
1 'polypeptide(L)'
;MIESLHQSIKDGGFLMAIFRLKPTPAENLLLTLRKMTNLQTNNIDEFKLKAKKFGFELISERSDDLTSCVLLWRKIDHPIPVNGQAIINVSTFDYNKWVEELKTKMIEYQKRNIGENIWLIANDNPSNGVIGLVKCLRQEPGGDRIRCILGTDIEGSKLPPFSGFDDDKHQAFYSNILKKDLVMNVYRQNEFGSFRHYELDNVDTKMTTEHAYLNVAIRGDLSSLNWYESQHKFYRQLPETLQKSLGNLYTVYYAPLNFRDVMLATGKLPPDALPGDLALQDCILGLEFAGRDQQGKRVMGMVPAKGLATSVLIQDQDFVWPIPDEWTMEQASTVPVVYSTAYYALVVRGELEPGEIVLIHSGSGGVGQAAIAICLSMGCTVFTTVGSVEKREYLKQRFPQLTDRNIAN
;
A
#
# COMPACT_ATOMS: atom_id res chain seq x y z
N MET A 1 -13.66 -17.46 -41.88
CA MET A 1 -13.43 -17.03 -40.48
C MET A 1 -13.78 -15.57 -40.27
N ILE A 2 -13.06 -14.61 -40.87
CA ILE A 2 -13.31 -13.16 -40.68
C ILE A 2 -14.75 -12.75 -41.04
N GLU A 3 -15.31 -13.28 -42.13
CA GLU A 3 -16.71 -13.04 -42.51
C GLU A 3 -17.72 -13.50 -41.45
N SER A 4 -17.51 -14.69 -40.87
CA SER A 4 -18.35 -15.20 -39.79
C SER A 4 -18.20 -14.36 -38.50
N LEU A 5 -16.97 -13.92 -38.18
CA LEU A 5 -16.73 -12.99 -37.08
C LEU A 5 -17.47 -11.65 -37.32
N HIS A 6 -17.41 -11.12 -38.53
CA HIS A 6 -18.11 -9.90 -38.93
C HIS A 6 -19.63 -10.02 -38.75
N GLN A 7 -20.23 -11.12 -39.18
CA GLN A 7 -21.66 -11.38 -39.01
C GLN A 7 -22.06 -11.55 -37.53
N SER A 8 -21.17 -12.08 -36.69
CA SER A 8 -21.44 -12.29 -35.26
C SER A 8 -21.34 -11.02 -34.41
N ILE A 9 -20.57 -10.02 -34.85
CA ILE A 9 -20.31 -8.79 -34.09
C ILE A 9 -21.36 -7.73 -34.48
N LYS A 10 -21.99 -7.12 -33.47
CA LYS A 10 -22.89 -5.98 -33.66
C LYS A 10 -22.15 -4.80 -34.28
N ASP A 11 -22.87 -3.94 -34.99
CA ASP A 11 -22.29 -2.70 -35.52
C ASP A 11 -21.68 -1.85 -34.39
N GLY A 12 -20.53 -1.25 -34.67
CA GLY A 12 -19.69 -0.55 -33.69
C GLY A 12 -19.02 -1.44 -32.63
N GLY A 13 -19.22 -2.75 -32.67
CA GLY A 13 -18.60 -3.73 -31.75
C GLY A 13 -17.11 -3.94 -32.01
N PHE A 14 -16.44 -4.67 -31.11
CA PHE A 14 -14.99 -4.87 -31.15
C PHE A 14 -14.62 -6.34 -31.36
N LEU A 15 -13.49 -6.55 -32.02
CA LEU A 15 -12.83 -7.85 -32.15
C LEU A 15 -11.42 -7.74 -31.56
N MET A 16 -11.14 -8.53 -30.52
CA MET A 16 -9.79 -8.70 -30.02
C MET A 16 -9.23 -10.00 -30.57
N ALA A 17 -8.12 -9.91 -31.30
CA ALA A 17 -7.45 -11.04 -31.91
C ALA A 17 -6.02 -11.15 -31.36
N ILE A 18 -5.70 -12.29 -30.78
CA ILE A 18 -4.39 -12.58 -30.21
C ILE A 18 -3.66 -13.49 -31.18
N PHE A 19 -2.56 -12.99 -31.72
CA PHE A 19 -1.69 -13.68 -32.65
C PHE A 19 -0.45 -14.17 -31.95
N ARG A 20 -0.01 -15.35 -32.36
CA ARG A 20 1.28 -15.89 -31.98
C ARG A 20 2.29 -15.59 -33.07
N LEU A 21 3.34 -14.86 -32.74
CA LEU A 21 4.42 -14.51 -33.66
C LEU A 21 5.44 -15.63 -33.78
N LYS A 22 5.82 -16.22 -32.64
CA LYS A 22 6.82 -17.28 -32.55
C LYS A 22 6.46 -18.29 -31.43
N PRO A 23 6.81 -19.58 -31.59
CA PRO A 23 6.73 -20.57 -30.52
C PRO A 23 7.80 -20.30 -29.45
N THR A 24 7.46 -20.51 -28.18
CA THR A 24 8.40 -20.44 -27.05
C THR A 24 9.38 -21.62 -27.07
N PRO A 25 10.53 -21.54 -26.38
CA PRO A 25 11.45 -22.68 -26.26
C PRO A 25 10.79 -23.96 -25.73
N ALA A 26 9.90 -23.84 -24.74
CA ALA A 26 9.15 -24.96 -24.18
C ALA A 26 8.21 -25.61 -25.20
N GLU A 27 7.61 -24.82 -26.10
CA GLU A 27 6.73 -25.35 -27.14
C GLU A 27 7.50 -25.97 -28.28
N ASN A 28 8.64 -25.39 -28.68
CA ASN A 28 9.53 -26.01 -29.66
C ASN A 28 9.97 -27.41 -29.21
N LEU A 29 10.24 -27.57 -27.91
CA LEU A 29 10.52 -28.88 -27.31
C LEU A 29 9.31 -29.82 -27.45
N LEU A 30 8.11 -29.38 -27.08
CA LEU A 30 6.89 -30.18 -27.19
C LEU A 30 6.53 -30.56 -28.64
N LEU A 31 6.72 -29.65 -29.60
CA LEU A 31 6.48 -29.89 -31.02
C LEU A 31 7.45 -30.92 -31.58
N THR A 32 8.72 -30.84 -31.17
CA THR A 32 9.75 -31.81 -31.52
C THR A 32 9.39 -33.20 -30.98
N LEU A 33 8.98 -33.28 -29.70
CA LEU A 33 8.56 -34.53 -29.07
C LEU A 33 7.32 -35.15 -29.73
N ARG A 34 6.38 -34.31 -30.21
CA ARG A 34 5.16 -34.76 -30.91
C ARG A 34 5.31 -34.96 -32.42
N LYS A 35 6.51 -34.74 -32.98
CA LYS A 35 6.76 -34.75 -34.44
C LYS A 35 5.79 -33.85 -35.23
N MET A 36 5.33 -32.76 -34.62
CA MET A 36 4.48 -31.76 -35.28
C MET A 36 5.38 -30.70 -35.91
N THR A 37 5.38 -30.60 -37.23
CA THR A 37 6.31 -29.71 -37.96
C THR A 37 5.80 -28.28 -38.15
N ASN A 38 4.49 -28.03 -38.05
CA ASN A 38 3.90 -26.74 -38.40
C ASN A 38 2.88 -26.27 -37.37
N LEU A 39 3.28 -25.36 -36.47
CA LEU A 39 2.33 -24.37 -35.96
C LEU A 39 2.17 -23.33 -37.07
N GLN A 40 0.99 -23.26 -37.67
CA GLN A 40 0.68 -22.18 -38.62
C GLN A 40 0.67 -20.86 -37.84
N THR A 41 1.79 -20.14 -37.87
CA THR A 41 1.80 -18.72 -37.52
C THR A 41 1.08 -18.00 -38.65
N ASN A 42 -0.19 -17.66 -38.42
CA ASN A 42 -0.96 -16.91 -39.39
C ASN A 42 -0.24 -15.59 -39.71
N ASN A 43 -0.11 -15.27 -40.99
CA ASN A 43 0.47 -14.00 -41.42
C ASN A 43 -0.44 -12.87 -40.93
N ILE A 44 0.05 -12.10 -39.95
CA ILE A 44 -0.68 -10.97 -39.35
C ILE A 44 -1.05 -9.94 -40.42
N ASP A 45 -0.17 -9.67 -41.38
CA ASP A 45 -0.42 -8.66 -42.42
C ASP A 45 -1.53 -9.11 -43.37
N GLU A 46 -1.58 -10.40 -43.67
CA GLU A 46 -2.68 -10.98 -44.45
C GLU A 46 -4.00 -10.90 -43.68
N PHE A 47 -3.98 -11.15 -42.37
CA PHE A 47 -5.15 -10.97 -41.52
C PHE A 47 -5.59 -9.50 -41.49
N LYS A 48 -4.65 -8.56 -41.31
CA LYS A 48 -4.93 -7.11 -41.31
C LYS A 48 -5.59 -6.67 -42.62
N LEU A 49 -5.06 -7.12 -43.76
CA LEU A 49 -5.61 -6.81 -45.08
C LEU A 49 -7.02 -7.37 -45.27
N LYS A 50 -7.25 -8.62 -44.86
CA LYS A 50 -8.57 -9.25 -44.94
C LYS A 50 -9.57 -8.57 -44.00
N ALA A 51 -9.20 -8.33 -42.75
CA ALA A 51 -10.05 -7.66 -41.77
C ALA A 51 -10.51 -6.28 -42.27
N LYS A 52 -9.59 -5.49 -42.83
CA LYS A 52 -9.90 -4.18 -43.42
C LYS A 52 -10.87 -4.26 -44.60
N LYS A 53 -10.73 -5.27 -45.48
CA LYS A 53 -11.65 -5.50 -46.60
C LYS A 53 -13.07 -5.84 -46.15
N PHE A 54 -13.21 -6.48 -44.98
CA PHE A 54 -14.49 -6.85 -44.39
C PHE A 54 -15.07 -5.77 -43.45
N GLY A 55 -14.59 -4.52 -43.48
CA GLY A 55 -15.18 -3.43 -42.69
C GLY A 55 -14.70 -3.35 -41.23
N PHE A 56 -13.55 -3.95 -40.90
CA PHE A 56 -12.90 -3.72 -39.62
C PHE A 56 -11.83 -2.62 -39.71
N GLU A 57 -11.84 -1.70 -38.74
CA GLU A 57 -10.80 -0.69 -38.55
C GLU A 57 -9.89 -1.07 -37.38
N LEU A 58 -8.58 -0.88 -37.55
CA LEU A 58 -7.59 -1.22 -36.52
C LEU A 58 -7.54 -0.11 -35.47
N ILE A 59 -7.90 -0.46 -34.23
CA ILE A 59 -7.92 0.47 -33.10
C ILE A 59 -6.59 0.52 -32.38
N SER A 60 -6.05 -0.65 -32.03
CA SER A 60 -4.81 -0.76 -31.27
C SER A 60 -4.05 -2.03 -31.64
N GLU A 61 -2.73 -1.93 -31.60
CA GLU A 61 -1.79 -3.03 -31.78
C GLU A 61 -0.80 -3.00 -30.61
N ARG A 62 -0.64 -4.15 -29.94
CA ARG A 62 0.27 -4.33 -28.81
C ARG A 62 1.04 -5.62 -29.00
N SER A 63 2.36 -5.50 -29.11
CA SER A 63 3.27 -6.61 -29.31
C SER A 63 4.20 -6.72 -28.10
N ASP A 64 4.49 -7.95 -27.68
CA ASP A 64 5.60 -8.21 -26.74
C ASP A 64 6.96 -8.32 -27.46
N ASP A 65 6.95 -8.18 -28.80
CA ASP A 65 8.06 -8.31 -29.75
C ASP A 65 8.78 -9.66 -29.73
N LEU A 66 8.25 -10.62 -28.97
CA LEU A 66 8.89 -11.90 -28.68
C LEU A 66 8.02 -13.07 -29.13
N THR A 67 6.78 -13.15 -28.64
CA THR A 67 5.93 -14.33 -28.75
C THR A 67 4.53 -14.03 -29.25
N SER A 68 3.99 -12.84 -28.97
CA SER A 68 2.57 -12.55 -29.16
C SER A 68 2.30 -11.10 -29.57
N CYS A 69 1.24 -10.93 -30.36
CA CYS A 69 0.72 -9.64 -30.73
C CYS A 69 -0.80 -9.64 -30.57
N VAL A 70 -1.32 -8.63 -29.88
CA VAL A 70 -2.74 -8.40 -29.66
C VAL A 70 -3.20 -7.26 -30.56
N LEU A 71 -4.18 -7.54 -31.39
CA LEU A 71 -4.83 -6.57 -32.26
C LEU A 71 -6.26 -6.34 -31.78
N LEU A 72 -6.61 -5.08 -31.55
CA LEU A 72 -7.96 -4.64 -31.27
C LEU A 72 -8.54 -3.97 -32.50
N TRP A 73 -9.66 -4.49 -32.97
CA TRP A 73 -10.38 -4.03 -34.15
C TRP A 73 -11.77 -3.56 -33.75
N ARG A 74 -12.32 -2.64 -34.54
CA ARG A 74 -13.71 -2.21 -34.44
C ARG A 74 -14.43 -2.46 -35.74
N LYS A 75 -15.64 -3.02 -35.66
CA LYS A 75 -16.53 -3.20 -36.80
C LYS A 75 -17.17 -1.87 -37.17
N ILE A 76 -17.13 -1.54 -38.46
CA ILE A 76 -17.72 -0.31 -39.01
C ILE A 76 -18.51 -0.70 -40.26
N ASP A 77 -19.80 -1.00 -40.08
CA ASP A 77 -20.68 -1.36 -41.21
C ASP A 77 -21.05 -0.15 -42.07
N HIS A 78 -21.11 1.03 -41.46
CA HIS A 78 -21.48 2.29 -42.11
C HIS A 78 -20.39 3.34 -41.93
N PRO A 79 -19.91 3.97 -43.02
CA PRO A 79 -18.95 5.05 -42.90
C PRO A 79 -19.60 6.21 -42.15
N ILE A 80 -18.90 6.71 -41.14
CA ILE A 80 -19.40 7.83 -40.35
C ILE A 80 -19.40 9.07 -41.23
N PRO A 81 -20.55 9.77 -41.32
CA PRO A 81 -20.66 10.91 -42.20
C PRO A 81 -19.76 12.04 -41.66
N VAL A 82 -18.98 12.63 -42.57
CA VAL A 82 -18.16 13.81 -42.24
C VAL A 82 -19.07 15.00 -41.96
N ASN A 83 -20.11 15.15 -42.78
CA ASN A 83 -21.19 16.10 -42.57
C ASN A 83 -22.07 15.67 -41.38
N GLY A 84 -22.57 16.64 -40.62
CA GLY A 84 -23.51 16.37 -39.50
C GLY A 84 -22.84 16.05 -38.17
N GLN A 85 -21.52 16.25 -38.05
CA GLN A 85 -20.82 16.22 -36.76
C GLN A 85 -20.93 17.59 -36.07
N ALA A 86 -21.35 17.63 -34.81
CA ALA A 86 -21.27 18.85 -34.00
C ALA A 86 -19.90 18.93 -33.34
N ILE A 87 -19.27 20.10 -33.38
CA ILE A 87 -17.96 20.34 -32.76
C ILE A 87 -18.15 21.44 -31.73
N ILE A 88 -17.83 21.13 -30.47
CA ILE A 88 -17.94 22.04 -29.34
C ILE A 88 -16.58 22.15 -28.68
N ASN A 89 -15.99 23.34 -28.71
CA ASN A 89 -14.73 23.62 -28.04
C ASN A 89 -14.98 23.84 -26.54
N VAL A 90 -14.45 22.93 -25.72
CA VAL A 90 -14.59 22.95 -24.26
C VAL A 90 -13.48 23.81 -23.68
N SER A 91 -13.84 25.01 -23.21
CA SER A 91 -12.93 25.89 -22.50
C SER A 91 -13.03 25.71 -20.98
N THR A 92 -11.87 25.69 -20.33
CA THR A 92 -11.65 25.56 -18.88
C THR A 92 -12.08 26.80 -18.11
N PHE A 93 -12.17 27.98 -18.74
CA PHE A 93 -12.47 29.23 -18.03
C PHE A 93 -13.73 29.94 -18.53
N ASP A 94 -14.30 29.54 -19.67
CA ASP A 94 -15.55 30.10 -20.21
C ASP A 94 -16.60 29.00 -20.37
N TYR A 95 -17.34 28.72 -19.29
CA TYR A 95 -18.34 27.64 -19.24
C TYR A 95 -19.68 28.02 -19.87
N ASN A 96 -20.05 29.31 -19.81
CA ASN A 96 -21.42 29.73 -20.11
C ASN A 96 -21.81 29.51 -21.57
N LYS A 97 -20.84 29.56 -22.50
CA LYS A 97 -21.11 29.42 -23.93
C LYS A 97 -21.23 27.96 -24.36
N TRP A 98 -20.19 27.16 -24.13
CA TRP A 98 -20.14 25.79 -24.65
C TRP A 98 -21.09 24.85 -23.90
N VAL A 99 -21.41 25.11 -22.63
CA VAL A 99 -22.38 24.29 -21.87
C VAL A 99 -23.80 24.45 -22.42
N GLU A 100 -24.23 25.69 -22.69
CA GLU A 100 -25.56 25.94 -23.25
C GLU A 100 -25.68 25.43 -24.70
N GLU A 101 -24.60 25.57 -25.48
CA GLU A 101 -24.50 24.93 -26.80
C GLU A 101 -24.60 23.41 -26.70
N LEU A 102 -23.88 22.79 -25.78
CA LEU A 102 -23.92 21.34 -25.54
C LEU A 102 -25.32 20.86 -25.15
N LYS A 103 -26.01 21.54 -24.24
CA LYS A 103 -27.40 21.21 -23.87
C LYS A 103 -28.32 21.22 -25.09
N THR A 104 -28.21 22.26 -25.91
CA THR A 104 -29.01 22.42 -27.13
C THR A 104 -28.72 21.29 -28.11
N LYS A 105 -27.44 20.99 -28.34
CA LYS A 105 -27.01 19.93 -29.25
C LYS A 105 -27.37 18.53 -28.76
N MET A 106 -27.34 18.26 -27.46
CA MET A 106 -27.77 16.97 -26.91
C MET A 106 -29.24 16.69 -27.22
N ILE A 107 -30.13 17.70 -27.13
CA ILE A 107 -31.55 17.55 -27.48
C ILE A 107 -31.72 17.38 -29.00
N GLU A 108 -31.00 18.17 -29.80
CA GLU A 108 -31.04 18.08 -31.27
C GLU A 108 -30.61 16.69 -31.78
N TYR A 109 -29.49 16.18 -31.25
CA TYR A 109 -28.84 14.96 -31.75
C TYR A 109 -29.55 13.68 -31.32
N GLN A 110 -30.44 13.72 -30.31
CA GLN A 110 -31.30 12.59 -29.99
C GLN A 110 -32.19 12.16 -31.17
N LYS A 111 -32.56 13.10 -32.05
CA LYS A 111 -33.42 12.85 -33.23
C LYS A 111 -32.65 12.62 -34.53
N ARG A 112 -31.31 12.73 -34.49
CA ARG A 112 -30.42 12.62 -35.64
C ARG A 112 -30.16 11.15 -36.02
N ASN A 113 -29.62 10.94 -37.22
CA ASN A 113 -29.31 9.58 -37.69
C ASN A 113 -28.14 8.99 -36.91
N ILE A 114 -28.05 7.67 -36.84
CA ILE A 114 -26.91 6.98 -36.21
C ILE A 114 -25.62 7.37 -36.96
N GLY A 115 -24.56 7.69 -36.21
CA GLY A 115 -23.28 8.16 -36.77
C GLY A 115 -23.09 9.67 -36.78
N GLU A 116 -24.17 10.47 -36.63
CA GLU A 116 -24.06 11.92 -36.36
C GLU A 116 -23.78 12.12 -34.86
N ASN A 117 -22.55 12.53 -34.52
CA ASN A 117 -22.04 12.61 -33.14
C ASN A 117 -21.73 14.06 -32.72
N ILE A 118 -21.64 14.26 -31.40
CA ILE A 118 -21.18 15.51 -30.78
C ILE A 118 -19.75 15.30 -30.29
N TRP A 119 -18.82 16.11 -30.79
CA TRP A 119 -17.40 16.08 -30.46
C TRP A 119 -17.03 17.23 -29.54
N LEU A 120 -16.66 16.88 -28.30
CA LEU A 120 -16.12 17.81 -27.32
C LEU A 120 -14.60 17.91 -27.48
N ILE A 121 -14.10 19.09 -27.81
CA ILE A 121 -12.68 19.32 -28.10
C ILE A 121 -12.08 20.17 -27.00
N ALA A 122 -11.17 19.60 -26.22
CA ALA A 122 -10.42 20.28 -25.18
C ALA A 122 -8.95 20.40 -25.60
N ASN A 123 -8.50 21.61 -25.92
CA ASN A 123 -7.13 21.90 -26.35
C ASN A 123 -6.52 23.12 -25.64
N ASP A 124 -7.25 23.70 -24.69
CA ASP A 124 -6.88 24.93 -24.00
C ASP A 124 -6.00 24.68 -22.78
N ASN A 125 -6.22 23.58 -22.06
CA ASN A 125 -5.49 23.21 -20.85
C ASN A 125 -5.30 21.68 -20.76
N PRO A 126 -4.09 21.17 -20.49
CA PRO A 126 -3.84 19.75 -20.22
C PRO A 126 -4.64 19.16 -19.07
N SER A 127 -5.00 19.99 -18.09
CA SER A 127 -5.80 19.64 -16.91
C SER A 127 -7.30 19.73 -17.16
N ASN A 128 -7.74 19.89 -18.42
CA ASN A 128 -9.15 19.95 -18.76
C ASN A 128 -9.84 18.59 -18.50
N GLY A 129 -10.87 18.61 -17.66
CA GLY A 129 -11.60 17.44 -17.20
C GLY A 129 -12.57 16.80 -18.19
N VAL A 130 -12.47 17.10 -19.50
CA VAL A 130 -13.42 16.63 -20.54
C VAL A 130 -13.64 15.11 -20.52
N ILE A 131 -12.61 14.32 -20.21
CA ILE A 131 -12.72 12.86 -20.11
C ILE A 131 -13.66 12.45 -18.99
N GLY A 132 -13.57 13.12 -17.83
CA GLY A 132 -14.48 12.91 -16.70
C GLY A 132 -15.91 13.36 -17.02
N LEU A 133 -16.04 14.52 -17.66
CA LEU A 133 -17.35 15.03 -18.11
C LEU A 133 -18.05 14.05 -19.06
N VAL A 134 -17.34 13.56 -20.07
CA VAL A 134 -17.89 12.60 -21.05
C VAL A 134 -18.29 11.29 -20.37
N LYS A 135 -17.53 10.81 -19.37
CA LYS A 135 -17.95 9.63 -18.58
C LYS A 135 -19.33 9.84 -17.95
N CYS A 136 -19.61 11.03 -17.41
CA CYS A 136 -20.92 11.36 -16.85
C CYS A 136 -21.99 11.45 -17.94
N LEU A 137 -21.75 12.27 -18.97
CA LEU A 137 -22.74 12.52 -20.02
C LEU A 137 -23.13 11.26 -20.80
N ARG A 138 -22.26 10.26 -20.89
CA ARG A 138 -22.57 8.99 -21.53
C ARG A 138 -23.61 8.15 -20.80
N GLN A 139 -23.86 8.42 -19.53
CA GLN A 139 -24.93 7.79 -18.75
C GLN A 139 -26.25 8.55 -18.87
N GLU A 140 -26.27 9.69 -19.56
CA GLU A 140 -27.47 10.50 -19.79
C GLU A 140 -28.17 10.14 -21.12
N PRO A 141 -29.47 10.47 -21.27
CA PRO A 141 -30.20 10.26 -22.52
C PRO A 141 -29.55 10.96 -23.72
N GLY A 142 -29.20 10.20 -24.76
CA GLY A 142 -28.49 10.71 -25.95
C GLY A 142 -26.96 10.82 -25.77
N GLY A 143 -26.44 10.41 -24.62
CA GLY A 143 -25.00 10.40 -24.32
C GLY A 143 -24.19 9.43 -25.17
N ASP A 144 -24.81 8.43 -25.79
CA ASP A 144 -24.18 7.47 -26.70
C ASP A 144 -23.53 8.12 -27.94
N ARG A 145 -23.95 9.35 -28.28
CA ARG A 145 -23.46 10.16 -29.40
C ARG A 145 -22.30 11.08 -29.05
N ILE A 146 -21.90 11.13 -27.78
CA ILE A 146 -20.84 12.03 -27.32
C ILE A 146 -19.48 11.37 -27.54
N ARG A 147 -18.56 12.13 -28.10
CA ARG A 147 -17.15 11.82 -28.32
C ARG A 147 -16.31 12.97 -27.79
N CYS A 148 -15.05 12.72 -27.45
CA CYS A 148 -14.15 13.81 -27.11
C CYS A 148 -12.73 13.62 -27.64
N ILE A 149 -12.07 14.76 -27.83
CA ILE A 149 -10.65 14.87 -28.11
C ILE A 149 -10.04 15.77 -27.03
N LEU A 150 -9.03 15.26 -26.33
CA LEU A 150 -8.28 15.99 -25.32
C LEU A 150 -6.82 16.10 -25.74
N GLY A 151 -6.30 17.31 -25.89
CA GLY A 151 -4.87 17.59 -25.99
C GLY A 151 -4.24 17.72 -24.60
N THR A 152 -3.16 16.98 -24.33
CA THR A 152 -2.50 16.96 -23.00
C THR A 152 -1.08 17.50 -22.98
N ASP A 153 -0.53 17.91 -24.13
CA ASP A 153 0.85 18.38 -24.21
C ASP A 153 0.98 19.85 -23.77
N ILE A 154 2.00 20.11 -22.93
CA ILE A 154 2.30 21.45 -22.38
C ILE A 154 3.30 22.20 -23.29
N GLU A 155 4.29 21.50 -23.86
CA GLU A 155 5.36 22.08 -24.67
C GLU A 155 5.55 21.28 -25.99
N GLY A 156 5.48 21.97 -27.13
CA GLY A 156 5.96 21.49 -28.43
C GLY A 156 4.96 20.82 -29.37
N SER A 157 4.03 19.98 -28.89
CA SER A 157 3.09 19.23 -29.75
C SER A 157 1.63 19.47 -29.37
N LYS A 158 1.18 20.73 -29.45
CA LYS A 158 -0.26 21.02 -29.27
C LYS A 158 -1.08 20.26 -30.30
N LEU A 159 -2.29 19.86 -29.90
CA LEU A 159 -3.26 19.27 -30.82
C LEU A 159 -3.42 20.23 -32.02
N PRO A 160 -3.27 19.75 -33.27
CA PRO A 160 -3.36 20.60 -34.45
C PRO A 160 -4.66 21.43 -34.44
N PRO A 161 -4.66 22.68 -34.89
CA PRO A 161 -5.89 23.48 -34.93
C PRO A 161 -7.03 22.72 -35.61
N PHE A 162 -8.16 22.61 -34.93
CA PHE A 162 -9.31 21.85 -35.40
C PHE A 162 -10.46 22.80 -35.73
N SER A 163 -10.74 22.97 -37.01
CA SER A 163 -11.85 23.82 -37.48
C SER A 163 -13.05 23.02 -37.99
N GLY A 164 -12.86 21.73 -38.27
CA GLY A 164 -13.87 20.84 -38.84
C GLY A 164 -13.28 19.51 -39.31
N PHE A 165 -14.12 18.50 -39.50
CA PHE A 165 -13.70 17.27 -40.19
C PHE A 165 -13.61 17.45 -41.72
N ASP A 166 -14.13 18.57 -42.25
CA ASP A 166 -14.07 18.98 -43.66
C ASP A 166 -12.88 19.90 -44.00
N ASP A 167 -12.00 20.21 -43.05
CA ASP A 167 -10.87 21.14 -43.24
C ASP A 167 -9.68 20.47 -43.97
N ASP A 168 -9.39 20.92 -45.19
CA ASP A 168 -8.33 20.41 -46.07
C ASP A 168 -6.93 20.35 -45.42
N LYS A 169 -6.60 21.26 -44.48
CA LYS A 169 -5.23 21.37 -43.93
C LYS A 169 -4.86 20.24 -42.97
N HIS A 170 -5.83 19.70 -42.24
CA HIS A 170 -5.63 18.64 -41.24
C HIS A 170 -6.61 17.47 -41.41
N GLN A 171 -7.29 17.40 -42.56
CA GLN A 171 -8.31 16.41 -42.87
C GLN A 171 -7.81 14.97 -42.68
N ALA A 172 -6.58 14.66 -43.12
CA ALA A 172 -6.00 13.33 -42.99
C ALA A 172 -5.82 12.90 -41.52
N PHE A 173 -5.53 13.86 -40.63
CA PHE A 173 -5.31 13.61 -39.20
C PHE A 173 -6.63 13.35 -38.47
N TYR A 174 -7.62 14.23 -38.62
CA TYR A 174 -8.91 14.12 -37.94
C TYR A 174 -9.86 13.10 -38.57
N SER A 175 -9.77 12.86 -39.88
CA SER A 175 -10.54 11.79 -40.54
C SER A 175 -10.19 10.41 -40.00
N ASN A 176 -8.96 10.17 -39.54
CA ASN A 176 -8.58 8.90 -38.92
C ASN A 176 -9.28 8.70 -37.56
N ILE A 177 -9.41 9.77 -36.77
CA ILE A 177 -10.13 9.75 -35.50
C ILE A 177 -11.62 9.49 -35.73
N LEU A 178 -12.21 10.22 -36.70
CA LEU A 178 -13.61 10.05 -37.08
C LEU A 178 -13.89 8.64 -37.56
N LYS A 179 -12.99 8.08 -38.39
CA LYS A 179 -13.08 6.68 -38.86
C LYS A 179 -13.08 5.70 -37.70
N LYS A 180 -12.26 5.88 -36.67
CA LYS A 180 -12.22 4.94 -35.52
C LYS A 180 -13.40 5.10 -34.55
N ASP A 181 -14.06 6.27 -34.56
CA ASP A 181 -15.23 6.63 -33.76
C ASP A 181 -15.07 6.42 -32.24
N LEU A 182 -13.83 6.45 -31.75
CA LEU A 182 -13.59 6.16 -30.34
C LEU A 182 -14.17 7.28 -29.50
N VAL A 183 -14.76 6.88 -28.36
CA VAL A 183 -15.40 7.84 -27.45
C VAL A 183 -14.40 8.79 -26.83
N MET A 184 -13.24 8.28 -26.43
CA MET A 184 -12.20 9.04 -25.74
C MET A 184 -10.93 9.00 -26.57
N ASN A 185 -10.51 10.16 -27.06
CA ASN A 185 -9.29 10.33 -27.84
C ASN A 185 -8.39 11.30 -27.08
N VAL A 186 -7.27 10.82 -26.59
CA VAL A 186 -6.30 11.63 -25.86
C VAL A 186 -5.06 11.77 -26.73
N TYR A 187 -4.66 12.99 -27.02
CA TYR A 187 -3.47 13.31 -27.78
C TYR A 187 -2.34 13.69 -26.82
N ARG A 188 -1.22 12.98 -26.95
CA ARG A 188 0.00 13.21 -26.17
C ARG A 188 1.22 12.80 -26.98
N GLN A 189 2.25 13.63 -27.04
CA GLN A 189 3.53 13.34 -27.71
C GLN A 189 3.36 12.87 -29.17
N ASN A 190 2.50 13.55 -29.93
CA ASN A 190 2.15 13.20 -31.31
C ASN A 190 1.44 11.85 -31.53
N GLU A 191 0.95 11.22 -30.47
CA GLU A 191 0.19 9.98 -30.54
C GLU A 191 -1.21 10.11 -29.95
N PHE A 192 -2.14 9.32 -30.49
CA PHE A 192 -3.47 9.14 -29.91
C PHE A 192 -3.53 7.90 -29.04
N GLY A 193 -4.12 8.08 -27.88
CA GLY A 193 -4.43 7.01 -26.95
C GLY A 193 -5.70 7.30 -26.16
N SER A 194 -5.77 6.69 -25.00
CA SER A 194 -6.88 6.81 -24.06
C SER A 194 -6.35 6.56 -22.65
N PHE A 195 -6.97 7.16 -21.64
CA PHE A 195 -6.69 6.80 -20.26
C PHE A 195 -7.23 5.40 -19.96
N ARG A 196 -6.37 4.54 -19.40
CA ARG A 196 -6.69 3.17 -18.99
C ARG A 196 -6.30 2.98 -17.53
N HIS A 197 -7.11 2.21 -16.81
CA HIS A 197 -6.77 1.79 -15.46
C HIS A 197 -5.95 0.51 -15.56
N TYR A 198 -4.82 0.48 -14.86
CA TYR A 198 -4.01 -0.71 -14.67
C TYR A 198 -4.05 -1.06 -13.19
N GLU A 199 -4.01 -2.36 -12.90
CA GLU A 199 -3.75 -2.82 -11.55
C GLU A 199 -2.30 -2.46 -11.21
N LEU A 200 -2.09 -1.90 -10.02
CA LEU A 200 -0.74 -1.67 -9.53
C LEU A 200 -0.22 -3.02 -9.03
N ASP A 201 0.59 -3.68 -9.86
CA ASP A 201 1.24 -4.94 -9.50
C ASP A 201 2.01 -4.74 -8.20
N ASN A 202 1.70 -5.59 -7.19
CA ASN A 202 2.39 -5.75 -5.91
C ASN A 202 3.37 -4.61 -5.61
N VAL A 203 2.84 -3.46 -5.17
CA VAL A 203 3.68 -2.39 -4.63
C VAL A 203 4.57 -3.05 -3.59
N ASP A 204 5.88 -3.03 -3.79
CA ASP A 204 6.81 -3.64 -2.84
C ASP A 204 6.58 -2.96 -1.49
N THR A 205 5.82 -3.64 -0.64
CA THR A 205 5.41 -3.14 0.68
C THR A 205 6.58 -3.18 1.65
N LYS A 206 7.72 -3.74 1.22
CA LYS A 206 8.93 -3.85 2.00
C LYS A 206 9.93 -2.82 1.51
N MET A 207 10.54 -2.16 2.48
CA MET A 207 11.64 -1.25 2.23
C MET A 207 12.69 -1.43 3.32
N THR A 208 13.95 -1.20 2.95
CA THR A 208 15.03 -1.15 3.93
C THR A 208 14.96 0.15 4.70
N THR A 209 14.93 0.08 6.02
CA THR A 209 14.91 1.25 6.91
C THR A 209 15.76 1.01 8.15
N GLU A 210 16.38 2.06 8.67
CA GLU A 210 17.09 2.03 9.96
C GLU A 210 16.12 2.10 11.15
N HIS A 211 14.92 2.63 10.91
CA HIS A 211 13.94 2.93 11.95
C HIS A 211 12.65 2.14 11.70
N ALA A 212 12.40 1.14 12.55
CA ALA A 212 11.21 0.30 12.48
C ALA A 212 10.73 -0.08 13.88
N TYR A 213 9.45 -0.43 13.98
CA TYR A 213 8.86 -1.01 15.19
C TYR A 213 8.00 -2.23 14.83
N LEU A 214 7.90 -3.17 15.77
CA LEU A 214 7.10 -4.38 15.62
C LEU A 214 5.67 -4.12 16.11
N ASN A 215 4.69 -4.56 15.34
CA ASN A 215 3.28 -4.44 15.72
C ASN A 215 2.45 -5.60 15.15
N VAL A 216 1.26 -5.83 15.71
CA VAL A 216 0.27 -6.76 15.16
C VAL A 216 -0.69 -6.02 14.25
N ALA A 217 -0.84 -6.47 13.00
CA ALA A 217 -1.82 -5.87 12.08
C ALA A 217 -3.26 -6.21 12.51
N ILE A 218 -3.45 -7.44 13.01
CA ILE A 218 -4.74 -7.99 13.42
C ILE A 218 -4.60 -8.50 14.86
N ARG A 219 -5.26 -7.82 15.79
CA ARG A 219 -5.25 -8.23 17.20
C ARG A 219 -5.87 -9.62 17.36
N GLY A 220 -5.24 -10.46 18.18
CA GLY A 220 -5.62 -11.87 18.35
C GLY A 220 -4.95 -12.82 17.38
N ASP A 221 -4.36 -12.32 16.28
CA ASP A 221 -3.65 -13.13 15.30
C ASP A 221 -2.15 -12.78 15.30
N LEU A 222 -1.36 -13.65 15.93
CA LEU A 222 0.10 -13.50 16.01
C LEU A 222 0.79 -13.68 14.65
N SER A 223 0.14 -14.26 13.63
CA SER A 223 0.71 -14.35 12.28
C SER A 223 0.75 -13.00 11.57
N SER A 224 -0.04 -12.03 12.08
CA SER A 224 -0.06 -10.65 11.58
C SER A 224 1.05 -9.75 12.15
N LEU A 225 1.93 -10.31 12.99
CA LEU A 225 3.05 -9.60 13.58
C LEU A 225 4.08 -9.24 12.50
N ASN A 226 4.32 -7.94 12.29
CA ASN A 226 5.23 -7.48 11.25
C ASN A 226 5.99 -6.22 11.66
N TRP A 227 7.09 -5.95 10.97
CA TRP A 227 7.86 -4.72 11.10
C TRP A 227 7.22 -3.61 10.28
N TYR A 228 7.01 -2.47 10.93
CA TYR A 228 6.49 -1.25 10.33
C TYR A 228 7.55 -0.16 10.38
N GLU A 229 7.63 0.63 9.32
CA GLU A 229 8.54 1.76 9.27
C GLU A 229 8.19 2.79 10.34
N SER A 230 9.20 3.24 11.08
CA SER A 230 9.05 4.25 12.12
C SER A 230 9.27 5.66 11.58
N GLN A 231 8.49 6.60 12.10
CA GLN A 231 8.66 8.03 11.82
C GLN A 231 9.97 8.59 12.36
N HIS A 232 10.71 7.84 13.20
CA HIS A 232 12.02 8.25 13.71
C HIS A 232 13.04 8.51 12.58
N LYS A 233 12.82 8.00 11.36
CA LYS A 233 13.65 8.31 10.18
C LYS A 233 13.75 9.80 9.85
N PHE A 234 12.74 10.58 10.25
CA PHE A 234 12.72 12.03 10.05
C PHE A 234 13.35 12.80 11.20
N TYR A 235 13.70 12.14 12.32
CA TYR A 235 14.13 12.81 13.55
C TYR A 235 15.28 13.81 13.33
N ARG A 236 16.30 13.42 12.57
CA ARG A 236 17.47 14.29 12.27
C ARG A 236 17.14 15.47 11.36
N GLN A 237 16.02 15.42 10.64
CA GLN A 237 15.57 16.49 9.73
C GLN A 237 14.68 17.52 10.44
N LEU A 238 14.20 17.20 11.65
CA LEU A 238 13.34 18.09 12.42
C LEU A 238 14.13 19.28 12.99
N PRO A 239 13.52 20.46 13.12
CA PRO A 239 14.07 21.57 13.89
C PRO A 239 14.43 21.17 15.33
N GLU A 240 15.50 21.74 15.89
CA GLU A 240 15.96 21.42 17.26
C GLU A 240 14.88 21.61 18.33
N THR A 241 13.98 22.57 18.16
CA THR A 241 12.88 22.81 19.09
C THR A 241 11.92 21.63 19.18
N LEU A 242 11.64 20.97 18.05
CA LEU A 242 10.81 19.76 17.99
C LEU A 242 11.57 18.52 18.45
N GLN A 243 12.87 18.43 18.18
CA GLN A 243 13.68 17.33 18.72
C GLN A 243 13.66 17.34 20.26
N LYS A 244 13.80 18.53 20.87
CA LYS A 244 13.73 18.69 22.33
C LYS A 244 12.37 18.32 22.93
N SER A 245 11.27 18.57 22.23
CA SER A 245 9.94 18.18 22.71
C SER A 245 9.66 16.68 22.56
N LEU A 246 10.24 16.03 21.55
CA LEU A 246 10.10 14.58 21.32
C LEU A 246 10.98 13.73 22.25
N GLY A 247 12.09 14.28 22.73
CA GLY A 247 13.03 13.58 23.59
C GLY A 247 14.24 13.00 22.87
N ASN A 248 15.12 12.36 23.62
CA ASN A 248 16.36 11.81 23.12
C ASN A 248 16.12 10.51 22.34
N LEU A 249 16.85 10.33 21.23
CA LEU A 249 16.79 9.12 20.40
C LEU A 249 17.81 8.09 20.89
N TYR A 250 17.36 6.86 21.05
CA TYR A 250 18.19 5.72 21.42
C TYR A 250 18.10 4.62 20.38
N THR A 251 19.23 3.97 20.10
CA THR A 251 19.30 2.76 19.28
C THR A 251 19.07 1.56 20.15
N VAL A 252 18.11 0.71 19.78
CA VAL A 252 17.73 -0.48 20.54
C VAL A 252 18.55 -1.68 20.07
N TYR A 253 19.10 -2.44 21.02
CA TYR A 253 19.80 -3.70 20.77
C TYR A 253 18.98 -4.90 21.26
N TYR A 254 18.34 -4.78 22.42
CA TYR A 254 17.46 -5.78 22.99
C TYR A 254 16.15 -5.13 23.40
N ALA A 255 15.02 -5.74 23.04
CA ALA A 255 13.68 -5.31 23.42
C ALA A 255 12.91 -6.51 23.98
N PRO A 256 12.85 -6.66 25.32
CA PRO A 256 12.16 -7.77 25.96
C PRO A 256 10.64 -7.72 25.78
N LEU A 257 10.02 -8.89 25.82
CA LEU A 257 8.57 -9.04 25.89
C LEU A 257 8.12 -9.09 27.34
N ASN A 258 7.09 -8.30 27.65
CA ASN A 258 6.38 -8.36 28.92
C ASN A 258 5.01 -9.03 28.76
N PHE A 259 4.43 -9.47 29.88
CA PHE A 259 3.14 -10.16 29.86
C PHE A 259 2.04 -9.30 29.22
N ARG A 260 2.10 -7.97 29.42
CA ARG A 260 1.23 -6.99 28.78
C ARG A 260 1.26 -7.09 27.26
N ASP A 261 2.46 -7.20 26.66
CA ASP A 261 2.64 -7.26 25.21
C ASP A 261 1.95 -8.50 24.62
N VAL A 262 2.09 -9.65 25.30
CA VAL A 262 1.45 -10.90 24.89
C VAL A 262 -0.08 -10.82 25.05
N MET A 263 -0.58 -10.26 26.15
CA MET A 263 -2.03 -10.14 26.37
C MET A 263 -2.69 -9.19 25.35
N LEU A 264 -2.02 -8.10 24.98
CA LEU A 264 -2.48 -7.18 23.95
C LEU A 264 -2.45 -7.84 22.56
N ALA A 265 -1.33 -8.48 22.20
CA ALA A 265 -1.17 -9.12 20.91
C ALA A 265 -2.16 -10.27 20.69
N THR A 266 -2.46 -11.05 21.74
CA THR A 266 -3.45 -12.14 21.72
C THR A 266 -4.90 -11.67 21.89
N GLY A 267 -5.14 -10.38 22.11
CA GLY A 267 -6.49 -9.82 22.28
C GLY A 267 -7.16 -10.14 23.61
N LYS A 268 -6.43 -10.71 24.59
CA LYS A 268 -6.95 -11.00 25.93
C LYS A 268 -7.06 -9.76 26.82
N LEU A 269 -6.27 -8.72 26.53
CA LEU A 269 -6.36 -7.42 27.18
C LEU A 269 -6.86 -6.39 26.16
N PRO A 270 -7.99 -5.70 26.40
CA PRO A 270 -8.40 -4.59 25.56
C PRO A 270 -7.48 -3.38 25.76
N PRO A 271 -7.18 -2.59 24.71
CA PRO A 271 -6.35 -1.39 24.84
C PRO A 271 -6.95 -0.31 25.73
N ASP A 272 -8.28 -0.29 25.91
CA ASP A 272 -8.97 0.67 26.79
C ASP A 272 -8.57 0.50 28.26
N ALA A 273 -7.94 -0.63 28.61
CA ALA A 273 -7.34 -0.85 29.93
C ALA A 273 -5.96 -0.17 30.09
N LEU A 274 -5.39 0.40 29.02
CA LEU A 274 -4.12 1.10 29.07
C LEU A 274 -4.31 2.56 29.53
N PRO A 275 -3.40 3.08 30.38
CA PRO A 275 -3.49 4.45 30.86
C PRO A 275 -3.18 5.47 29.75
N GLY A 276 -3.84 6.63 29.84
CA GLY A 276 -3.62 7.78 28.96
C GLY A 276 -4.08 7.54 27.51
N ASP A 277 -3.41 8.21 26.57
CA ASP A 277 -3.80 8.19 25.15
C ASP A 277 -3.21 6.99 24.38
N LEU A 278 -2.69 5.97 25.07
CA LEU A 278 -2.07 4.80 24.45
C LEU A 278 -3.08 3.97 23.65
N ALA A 279 -4.35 3.95 24.05
CA ALA A 279 -5.41 3.28 23.30
C ALA A 279 -5.61 3.85 21.88
N LEU A 280 -5.23 5.13 21.67
CA LEU A 280 -5.31 5.82 20.39
C LEU A 280 -4.06 5.60 19.51
N GLN A 281 -3.01 4.95 20.04
CA GLN A 281 -1.80 4.69 19.27
C GLN A 281 -1.91 3.38 18.49
N ASP A 282 -1.37 3.40 17.27
CA ASP A 282 -1.35 2.22 16.40
C ASP A 282 -0.54 1.06 16.98
N CYS A 283 0.58 1.36 17.65
CA CYS A 283 1.45 0.38 18.30
C CYS A 283 1.58 0.64 19.80
N ILE A 284 1.27 -0.38 20.58
CA ILE A 284 1.22 -0.38 22.04
C ILE A 284 2.14 -1.45 22.67
N LEU A 285 2.96 -2.11 21.85
CA LEU A 285 3.86 -3.18 22.29
C LEU A 285 5.24 -2.67 22.68
N GLY A 286 5.86 -3.34 23.64
CA GLY A 286 7.21 -3.08 24.12
C GLY A 286 7.25 -2.01 25.20
N LEU A 287 7.91 -2.37 26.30
CA LEU A 287 7.93 -1.60 27.54
C LEU A 287 9.32 -1.22 28.01
N GLU A 288 10.33 -1.92 27.53
CA GLU A 288 11.71 -1.73 27.95
C GLU A 288 12.67 -2.11 26.84
N PHE A 289 13.90 -1.64 26.98
CA PHE A 289 14.96 -1.90 26.05
C PHE A 289 16.32 -1.82 26.73
N ALA A 290 17.32 -2.40 26.08
CA ALA A 290 18.73 -2.07 26.28
C ALA A 290 19.35 -1.66 24.93
N GLY A 291 20.23 -0.67 24.96
CA GLY A 291 20.79 -0.11 23.75
C GLY A 291 21.83 0.97 23.98
N ARG A 292 21.88 1.94 23.06
CA ARG A 292 22.82 3.06 23.11
C ARG A 292 22.14 4.40 22.93
N ASP A 293 22.65 5.41 23.63
CA ASP A 293 22.31 6.81 23.37
C ASP A 293 23.04 7.34 22.12
N GLN A 294 22.80 8.61 21.79
CA GLN A 294 23.41 9.28 20.64
C GLN A 294 24.93 9.45 20.77
N GLN A 295 25.47 9.40 21.99
CA GLN A 295 26.90 9.47 22.29
C GLN A 295 27.55 8.08 22.33
N GLY A 296 26.77 7.02 22.08
CA GLY A 296 27.22 5.64 22.08
C GLY A 296 27.33 5.00 23.46
N LYS A 297 26.89 5.65 24.55
CA LYS A 297 26.90 5.07 25.90
C LYS A 297 25.86 3.96 26.01
N ARG A 298 26.17 2.95 26.81
CA ARG A 298 25.31 1.80 27.05
C ARG A 298 24.21 2.18 28.04
N VAL A 299 22.95 2.03 27.63
CA VAL A 299 21.80 2.40 28.46
C VAL A 299 20.72 1.32 28.43
N MET A 300 19.98 1.21 29.52
CA MET A 300 18.73 0.45 29.62
C MET A 300 17.63 1.41 30.04
N GLY A 301 16.40 1.17 29.62
CA GLY A 301 15.31 2.09 29.93
C GLY A 301 13.93 1.52 29.75
N MET A 302 12.95 2.28 30.22
CA MET A 302 11.53 1.99 30.08
C MET A 302 10.88 2.96 29.11
N VAL A 303 9.90 2.46 28.36
CA VAL A 303 9.04 3.26 27.48
C VAL A 303 7.59 2.86 27.71
N PRO A 304 6.62 3.78 27.58
CA PRO A 304 5.21 3.45 27.79
C PRO A 304 4.67 2.46 26.73
N ALA A 305 5.21 2.53 25.51
CA ALA A 305 4.88 1.72 24.35
C ALA A 305 5.97 1.85 23.26
N LYS A 306 5.85 1.08 22.18
CA LYS A 306 6.74 1.09 20.99
C LYS A 306 8.20 0.75 21.31
N GLY A 307 8.43 -0.02 22.39
CA GLY A 307 9.76 -0.47 22.78
C GLY A 307 10.32 -1.61 21.93
N LEU A 308 9.45 -2.42 21.31
CA LEU A 308 9.84 -3.44 20.33
C LEU A 308 10.20 -2.77 19.01
N ALA A 309 11.32 -2.07 18.97
CA ALA A 309 11.72 -1.23 17.86
C ALA A 309 13.23 -1.27 17.63
N THR A 310 13.70 -0.73 16.50
CA THR A 310 15.13 -0.49 16.25
C THR A 310 15.61 0.81 16.90
N SER A 311 14.69 1.75 17.16
CA SER A 311 14.97 2.97 17.91
C SER A 311 13.76 3.44 18.71
N VAL A 312 14.03 4.11 19.83
CA VAL A 312 13.02 4.69 20.72
C VAL A 312 13.33 6.15 21.00
N LEU A 313 12.28 6.94 21.26
CA LEU A 313 12.38 8.33 21.72
C LEU A 313 11.90 8.41 23.16
N ILE A 314 12.71 9.04 24.01
CA ILE A 314 12.41 9.16 25.45
C ILE A 314 12.63 10.59 25.88
N GLN A 315 11.54 11.23 26.32
CA GLN A 315 11.56 12.59 26.83
C GLN A 315 12.03 12.62 28.28
N ASP A 316 11.50 11.72 29.11
CA ASP A 316 11.81 11.65 30.53
C ASP A 316 13.06 10.79 30.78
N GLN A 317 14.14 11.44 31.18
CA GLN A 317 15.42 10.78 31.40
C GLN A 317 15.46 9.99 32.71
N ASP A 318 14.48 10.14 33.60
CA ASP A 318 14.40 9.38 34.86
C ASP A 318 14.09 7.89 34.60
N PHE A 319 13.61 7.55 33.40
CA PHE A 319 13.36 6.19 32.92
C PHE A 319 14.50 5.60 32.09
N VAL A 320 15.68 6.22 32.11
CA VAL A 320 16.88 5.75 31.41
C VAL A 320 18.05 5.66 32.39
N TRP A 321 18.66 4.48 32.47
CA TRP A 321 19.77 4.19 33.38
C TRP A 321 21.01 3.75 32.60
N PRO A 322 22.22 4.14 33.04
CA PRO A 322 23.45 3.61 32.48
C PRO A 322 23.54 2.11 32.78
N ILE A 323 24.02 1.33 31.82
CA ILE A 323 24.30 -0.09 32.05
C ILE A 323 25.66 -0.23 32.74
N PRO A 324 25.78 -0.94 33.87
CA PRO A 324 27.08 -1.25 34.49
C PRO A 324 28.05 -1.94 33.53
N ASP A 325 29.35 -1.71 33.72
CA ASP A 325 30.38 -2.25 32.85
C ASP A 325 30.43 -3.79 32.88
N GLU A 326 30.08 -4.37 34.03
CA GLU A 326 30.07 -5.82 34.26
C GLU A 326 28.85 -6.53 33.65
N TRP A 327 27.82 -5.78 33.26
CA TRP A 327 26.60 -6.36 32.70
C TRP A 327 26.69 -6.42 31.18
N THR A 328 26.12 -7.43 30.57
CA THR A 328 25.85 -7.44 29.13
C THR A 328 24.58 -6.62 28.82
N MET A 329 24.39 -6.20 27.55
CA MET A 329 23.12 -5.57 27.15
C MET A 329 21.92 -6.51 27.30
N GLU A 330 22.13 -7.81 27.05
CA GLU A 330 21.11 -8.83 27.23
C GLU A 330 20.65 -8.88 28.69
N GLN A 331 21.58 -9.01 29.65
CA GLN A 331 21.26 -8.98 31.08
C GLN A 331 20.58 -7.68 31.50
N ALA A 332 21.11 -6.54 31.06
CA ALA A 332 20.56 -5.23 31.39
C ALA A 332 19.14 -5.05 30.89
N SER A 333 18.79 -5.63 29.73
CA SER A 333 17.43 -5.55 29.20
C SER A 333 16.39 -6.19 30.12
N THR A 334 16.78 -7.16 30.96
CA THR A 334 15.86 -7.90 31.84
C THR A 334 15.46 -7.18 33.12
N VAL A 335 16.00 -5.98 33.38
CA VAL A 335 15.93 -5.30 34.68
C VAL A 335 14.84 -4.23 34.77
N PRO A 336 14.69 -3.31 33.81
CA PRO A 336 13.92 -2.07 34.00
C PRO A 336 12.48 -2.29 34.48
N VAL A 337 11.67 -3.06 33.77
CA VAL A 337 10.25 -3.25 34.13
C VAL A 337 10.10 -4.08 35.38
N VAL A 338 10.82 -5.20 35.49
CA VAL A 338 10.58 -6.17 36.58
C VAL A 338 11.04 -5.63 37.93
N TYR A 339 12.20 -4.96 38.01
CA TYR A 339 12.68 -4.38 39.26
C TYR A 339 11.94 -3.10 39.63
N SER A 340 11.61 -2.23 38.66
CA SER A 340 10.78 -1.05 38.95
C SER A 340 9.41 -1.44 39.48
N THR A 341 8.79 -2.48 38.90
CA THR A 341 7.50 -3.01 39.38
C THR A 341 7.62 -3.56 40.80
N ALA A 342 8.62 -4.41 41.07
CA ALA A 342 8.81 -5.02 42.37
C ALA A 342 9.15 -3.98 43.46
N TYR A 343 10.04 -3.03 43.16
CA TYR A 343 10.45 -1.99 44.11
C TYR A 343 9.29 -1.04 44.41
N TYR A 344 8.56 -0.59 43.39
CA TYR A 344 7.38 0.25 43.58
C TYR A 344 6.32 -0.46 44.43
N ALA A 345 6.03 -1.73 44.14
CA ALA A 345 5.02 -2.50 44.86
C ALA A 345 5.41 -2.77 46.32
N LEU A 346 6.64 -3.21 46.57
CA LEU A 346 7.08 -3.64 47.90
C LEU A 346 7.52 -2.47 48.78
N VAL A 347 8.36 -1.58 48.25
CA VAL A 347 9.02 -0.54 49.05
C VAL A 347 8.18 0.75 49.07
N VAL A 348 7.75 1.22 47.90
CA VAL A 348 7.04 2.51 47.81
C VAL A 348 5.59 2.38 48.25
N ARG A 349 4.90 1.31 47.85
CA ARG A 349 3.48 1.10 48.13
C ARG A 349 3.20 0.17 49.30
N GLY A 350 4.03 -0.86 49.45
CA GLY A 350 3.92 -1.84 50.52
C GLY A 350 4.64 -1.43 51.80
N GLU A 351 5.51 -0.42 51.73
CA GLU A 351 6.31 0.08 52.86
C GLU A 351 7.04 -1.06 53.62
N LEU A 352 7.50 -2.07 52.87
CA LEU A 352 8.10 -3.28 53.42
C LEU A 352 9.26 -2.96 54.37
N GLU A 353 9.22 -3.52 55.58
CA GLU A 353 10.27 -3.36 56.58
C GLU A 353 11.20 -4.61 56.66
N PRO A 354 12.47 -4.43 57.07
CA PRO A 354 13.38 -5.55 57.25
C PRO A 354 12.85 -6.62 58.22
N GLY A 355 12.95 -7.89 57.83
CA GLY A 355 12.54 -9.03 58.66
C GLY A 355 11.07 -9.42 58.55
N GLU A 356 10.25 -8.67 57.81
CA GLU A 356 8.84 -9.02 57.59
C GLU A 356 8.66 -10.31 56.77
N ILE A 357 7.42 -10.83 56.75
CA ILE A 357 7.05 -12.05 56.04
C ILE A 357 6.24 -11.68 54.79
N VAL A 358 6.69 -12.13 53.61
CA VAL A 358 6.10 -11.75 52.33
C VAL A 358 5.72 -12.99 51.52
N LEU A 359 4.50 -13.00 50.97
CA LEU A 359 4.07 -13.99 49.99
C LEU A 359 4.20 -13.42 48.57
N ILE A 360 5.02 -14.06 47.74
CA ILE A 360 5.27 -13.69 46.34
C ILE A 360 4.64 -14.74 45.43
N HIS A 361 3.62 -14.35 44.67
CA HIS A 361 3.05 -15.28 43.69
C HIS A 361 3.91 -15.41 42.44
N SER A 362 3.89 -16.60 41.82
CA SER A 362 4.61 -16.87 40.56
C SER A 362 6.10 -16.54 40.63
N GLY A 363 6.80 -16.96 41.69
CA GLY A 363 8.17 -16.54 41.99
C GLY A 363 9.19 -16.80 40.87
N SER A 364 8.96 -17.79 40.01
CA SER A 364 9.83 -18.08 38.87
C SER A 364 9.68 -17.09 37.71
N GLY A 365 8.66 -16.23 37.70
CA GLY A 365 8.47 -15.19 36.68
C GLY A 365 9.38 -13.98 36.90
N GLY A 366 9.47 -13.08 35.91
CA GLY A 366 10.38 -11.92 35.97
C GLY A 366 10.20 -11.04 37.20
N VAL A 367 8.98 -10.52 37.41
CA VAL A 367 8.64 -9.72 38.62
C VAL A 367 8.81 -10.54 39.90
N GLY A 368 8.45 -11.82 39.88
CA GLY A 368 8.59 -12.72 41.03
C GLY A 368 10.04 -12.85 41.48
N GLN A 369 10.96 -13.08 40.55
CA GLN A 369 12.39 -13.20 40.88
C GLN A 369 12.97 -11.88 41.39
N ALA A 370 12.60 -10.74 40.80
CA ALA A 370 13.03 -9.43 41.27
C ALA A 370 12.51 -9.14 42.69
N ALA A 371 11.23 -9.44 42.96
CA ALA A 371 10.62 -9.31 44.28
C ALA A 371 11.31 -10.19 45.33
N ILE A 372 11.60 -11.46 45.01
CA ILE A 372 12.33 -12.36 45.91
C ILE A 372 13.71 -11.78 46.24
N ALA A 373 14.44 -11.31 45.21
CA ALA A 373 15.77 -10.72 45.40
C ALA A 373 15.73 -9.49 46.33
N ILE A 374 14.76 -8.59 46.15
CA ILE A 374 14.57 -7.41 47.00
C ILE A 374 14.24 -7.82 48.44
N CYS A 375 13.22 -8.66 48.64
CA CYS A 375 12.83 -9.12 49.99
C CYS A 375 13.98 -9.81 50.73
N LEU A 376 14.72 -10.71 50.06
CA LEU A 376 15.86 -11.38 50.68
C LEU A 376 16.99 -10.41 51.01
N SER A 377 17.22 -9.37 50.19
CA SER A 377 18.22 -8.34 50.49
C SER A 377 17.89 -7.51 51.73
N MET A 378 16.60 -7.41 52.07
CA MET A 378 16.08 -6.77 53.28
C MET A 378 15.94 -7.75 54.46
N GLY A 379 16.41 -9.00 54.33
CA GLY A 379 16.32 -10.01 55.39
C GLY A 379 14.89 -10.51 55.67
N CYS A 380 13.96 -10.31 54.75
CA CYS A 380 12.58 -10.76 54.91
C CYS A 380 12.45 -12.29 54.78
N THR A 381 11.44 -12.86 55.41
CA THR A 381 11.04 -14.26 55.20
C THR A 381 10.12 -14.34 53.99
N VAL A 382 10.55 -15.03 52.93
CA VAL A 382 9.79 -15.14 51.69
C VAL A 382 9.05 -16.47 51.60
N PHE A 383 7.76 -16.42 51.25
CA PHE A 383 6.99 -17.54 50.73
C PHE A 383 6.70 -17.30 49.24
N THR A 384 6.70 -18.35 48.42
CA THR A 384 6.39 -18.22 47.00
C THR A 384 5.59 -19.39 46.45
N THR A 385 4.91 -19.16 45.33
CA THR A 385 4.20 -20.19 44.56
C THR A 385 4.85 -20.42 43.20
N VAL A 386 4.88 -21.66 42.72
CA VAL A 386 5.38 -22.03 41.39
C VAL A 386 4.52 -23.11 40.75
N GLY A 387 4.37 -23.08 39.42
CA GLY A 387 3.50 -24.02 38.70
C GLY A 387 4.15 -25.35 38.27
N SER A 388 5.43 -25.58 38.55
CA SER A 388 6.11 -26.84 38.18
C SER A 388 7.30 -27.16 39.09
N VAL A 389 7.68 -28.44 39.13
CA VAL A 389 8.86 -28.91 39.88
C VAL A 389 10.15 -28.29 39.35
N GLU A 390 10.27 -28.11 38.04
CA GLU A 390 11.45 -27.48 37.43
C GLU A 390 11.63 -26.02 37.89
N LYS A 391 10.53 -25.26 37.96
CA LYS A 391 10.52 -23.88 38.46
C LYS A 391 10.90 -23.80 39.95
N ARG A 392 10.47 -24.78 40.74
CA ARG A 392 10.84 -24.92 42.15
C ARG A 392 12.35 -25.10 42.30
N GLU A 393 12.92 -26.06 41.58
CA GLU A 393 14.35 -26.35 41.67
C GLU A 393 15.20 -25.19 41.13
N TYR A 394 14.76 -24.53 40.06
CA TYR A 394 15.39 -23.31 39.56
C TYR A 394 15.46 -22.21 40.63
N LEU A 395 14.36 -21.94 41.34
CA LEU A 395 14.36 -20.92 42.41
C LEU A 395 15.27 -21.28 43.57
N LYS A 396 15.31 -22.56 43.99
CA LYS A 396 16.20 -23.03 45.06
C LYS A 396 17.66 -22.89 44.69
N GLN A 397 18.02 -23.17 43.43
CA GLN A 397 19.39 -22.99 42.93
C GLN A 397 19.78 -21.51 42.85
N ARG A 398 18.85 -20.65 42.41
CA ARG A 398 19.10 -19.21 42.25
C ARG A 398 19.12 -18.46 43.58
N PHE A 399 18.26 -18.85 44.52
CA PHE A 399 18.11 -18.23 45.83
C PHE A 399 18.28 -19.30 46.93
N PRO A 400 19.52 -19.61 47.34
CA PRO A 400 19.80 -20.67 48.32
C PRO A 400 19.14 -20.47 49.70
N GLN A 401 18.67 -19.26 50.00
CA GLN A 401 17.92 -18.94 51.22
C GLN A 401 16.49 -19.53 51.21
N LEU A 402 15.94 -19.89 50.04
CA LEU A 402 14.62 -20.49 49.92
C LEU A 402 14.69 -22.00 50.16
N THR A 403 13.94 -22.48 51.13
CA THR A 403 13.82 -23.92 51.43
C THR A 403 12.52 -24.51 50.88
N ASP A 404 12.38 -25.83 50.94
CA ASP A 404 11.15 -26.51 50.52
C ASP A 404 9.90 -26.10 51.30
N ARG A 405 10.05 -25.53 52.50
CA ARG A 405 8.93 -24.98 53.29
C ARG A 405 8.45 -23.62 52.79
N ASN A 406 9.30 -22.91 52.04
CA ASN A 406 9.01 -21.58 51.52
C ASN A 406 8.28 -21.64 50.17
N ILE A 407 8.26 -22.79 49.49
CA ILE A 407 7.75 -22.91 48.12
C ILE A 407 6.52 -23.82 48.08
N ALA A 408 5.37 -23.24 47.78
CA ALA A 408 4.13 -23.95 47.48
C ALA A 408 4.00 -24.21 45.97
N ASN A 409 3.41 -25.37 45.63
CA ASN A 409 3.08 -25.75 44.26
C ASN A 409 1.57 -25.68 44.02
#